data_AF-H0TM98-F1
#
_entry.id   AF-H0TM98-F1
#
_cell.length_a   1.000
_cell.length_b   1.000
_cell.length_c   1.000
_cell.angle_alpha   90.00
_cell.angle_beta   90.00
_cell.angle_gamma   90.00
#
_symmetry.space_group_name_H-M   'P 1'
#
loop_
_entity.id
_entity.type
_entity.pdbx_description
1 polymer ?
#
loop_
_entity_poly.entity_id
_entity_poly.type
_entity_poly.pdbx_seq_one_letter_code
_entity_poly.pdbx_strand_id
1 'polypeptide(L)' 'MKQVLVSSVSTGGSHGEERLVENVSLNFAKVKMTYKTQTEKGGAGASPTFGWDVPANKEWA' A
#
# COMPACT_ATOMS: atom_id res chain seq x y z
N MET A 1 6.10 -3.64 -0.47
CA MET A 1 6.06 -3.96 -1.91
C MET A 1 7.47 -4.16 -2.43
N LYS A 2 7.68 -4.95 -3.50
CA LYS A 2 8.99 -5.08 -4.18
C LYS A 2 8.81 -5.02 -5.70
N GLN A 3 9.84 -4.51 -6.39
CA GLN A 3 9.83 -4.22 -7.84
C GLN A 3 8.62 -3.36 -8.21
N VAL A 4 8.69 -2.09 -7.84
CA VAL A 4 7.56 -1.14 -7.92
C VAL A 4 7.78 -0.18 -9.07
N LEU A 5 6.75 0.00 -9.89
CA LEU A 5 6.71 0.96 -10.99
C LEU A 5 5.59 1.97 -10.72
N VAL A 6 5.88 3.26 -10.95
CA VAL A 6 4.82 4.28 -11.03
C VAL A 6 4.12 4.09 -12.37
N SER A 7 2.90 3.54 -12.34
CA SER A 7 2.16 3.20 -13.55
C SER A 7 1.40 4.39 -14.12
N SER A 8 0.99 5.33 -13.26
CA SER A 8 0.37 6.58 -13.67
C SER A 8 0.49 7.65 -12.57
N VAL A 9 0.50 8.90 -12.99
CA VAL A 9 0.35 10.08 -12.15
C VAL A 9 -0.73 10.96 -12.77
N SER A 10 -1.77 11.28 -12.00
CA SER A 10 -2.84 12.20 -12.40
C SER A 10 -2.83 13.39 -11.45
N THR A 11 -2.27 14.51 -11.90
CA THR A 11 -2.23 15.77 -11.18
C THR A 11 -3.36 16.70 -11.62
N GLY A 12 -3.75 17.65 -10.78
CA GLY A 12 -4.82 18.59 -11.09
C GLY A 12 -5.03 19.62 -9.99
N GLY A 13 -5.94 20.54 -10.26
CA GLY A 13 -6.30 21.60 -9.32
C GLY A 13 -7.62 22.25 -9.69
N SER A 14 -8.43 22.54 -8.68
CA SER A 14 -9.67 23.30 -8.83
C SER A 14 -9.49 24.73 -8.35
N HIS A 15 -10.31 25.66 -8.87
CA HIS A 15 -10.27 27.05 -8.43
C HIS A 15 -10.63 27.14 -6.95
N GLY A 16 -9.80 27.82 -6.15
CA GLY A 16 -9.99 27.95 -4.70
C GLY A 16 -9.32 26.86 -3.86
N GLU A 17 -8.61 25.91 -4.47
CA GLU A 17 -7.74 25.00 -3.72
C GLU A 17 -6.45 25.71 -3.28
N GLU A 18 -6.26 25.81 -1.96
CA GLU A 18 -5.00 26.30 -1.37
C GLU A 18 -3.87 25.28 -1.50
N ARG A 19 -4.21 23.98 -1.57
CA ARG A 19 -3.25 22.88 -1.71
C ARG A 19 -3.70 21.91 -2.78
N LEU A 20 -2.94 21.88 -3.87
CA LEU A 20 -3.17 20.95 -4.98
C LEU A 20 -2.89 19.50 -4.55
N VAL A 21 -3.53 18.56 -5.23
CA VAL A 21 -3.38 17.11 -5.00
C VAL A 21 -3.10 16.38 -6.30
N GLU A 22 -2.48 15.22 -6.18
CA GLU A 22 -2.25 14.30 -7.29
C GLU A 22 -2.53 12.86 -6.86
N ASN A 23 -2.97 12.05 -7.82
CA ASN A 23 -3.21 10.62 -7.65
C ASN A 23 -2.06 9.84 -8.29
N VAL A 24 -1.42 8.96 -7.51
CA VAL A 24 -0.32 8.11 -7.99
C VAL A 24 -0.74 6.65 -7.94
N SER A 25 -0.62 5.94 -9.06
CA SER A 25 -0.84 4.49 -9.11
C SER A 25 0.51 3.76 -9.16
N LEU A 26 0.62 2.69 -8.37
CA LEU A 26 1.83 1.87 -8.27
C LEU A 26 1.53 0.44 -8.72
N ASN A 27 2.21 -0.01 -9.77
CA ASN A 27 2.30 -1.43 -10.12
C ASN A 27 3.45 -2.07 -9.33
N PHE A 28 3.32 -3.34 -8.95
CA PHE A 28 4.34 -4.04 -8.16
C PHE A 28 4.37 -5.53 -8.46
N ALA A 29 5.56 -6.14 -8.34
CA ALA A 29 5.67 -7.60 -8.47
C ALA A 29 5.25 -8.34 -7.18
N LYS A 30 5.56 -7.79 -6.01
CA LYS A 30 5.24 -8.44 -4.72
C LYS A 30 4.62 -7.47 -3.72
N VAL A 31 3.64 -7.96 -2.95
CA VAL A 31 2.99 -7.21 -1.88
C VAL A 31 3.08 -7.97 -0.56
N LYS A 32 3.34 -7.25 0.53
CA LYS A 32 3.33 -7.77 1.90
C LYS A 32 2.59 -6.77 2.77
N MET A 33 1.60 -7.25 3.52
CA MET A 33 0.79 -6.48 4.44
C MET A 33 0.85 -7.15 5.80
N THR A 34 1.26 -6.39 6.82
CA THR A 34 1.23 -6.83 8.21
C THR A 34 0.21 -6.00 8.93
N TYR A 35 -0.81 -6.65 9.49
CA TYR A 35 -1.82 -5.98 10.31
C TYR A 35 -1.50 -6.23 11.77
N LYS A 36 -1.26 -5.16 12.53
CA LYS A 36 -1.00 -5.25 13.96
C LYS A 36 -2.29 -4.99 14.71
N THR A 37 -2.85 -6.04 15.32
CA THR A 37 -4.02 -5.89 16.18
C THR A 37 -3.65 -5.14 17.45
N GLN A 38 -4.64 -4.52 18.08
CA GLN A 38 -4.47 -3.81 19.34
C GLN A 38 -5.20 -4.54 20.46
N THR A 39 -4.61 -4.55 21.65
CA THR A 39 -5.30 -5.01 22.86
C THR A 39 -6.31 -3.94 23.33
N GLU A 40 -7.20 -4.28 24.27
CA GLU A 40 -8.18 -3.34 24.82
C GLU A 40 -7.54 -2.06 25.40
N LYS A 41 -6.29 -2.14 25.87
CA LYS A 41 -5.54 -1.01 26.41
C LYS A 41 -4.74 -0.24 25.34
N GLY A 42 -4.96 -0.52 24.05
CA GLY A 42 -4.20 0.04 22.93
C GLY A 42 -2.78 -0.53 22.79
N GLY A 43 -2.47 -1.61 23.51
CA GLY A 43 -1.16 -2.28 23.43
C GLY A 43 -1.01 -3.14 22.17
N ALA A 44 0.20 -3.62 21.91
CA ALA A 44 0.48 -4.50 20.77
C ALA A 44 -0.21 -5.87 20.92
N GLY A 45 -1.07 -6.23 19.98
CA GLY A 45 -1.63 -7.57 19.83
C GLY A 45 -0.89 -8.42 18.78
N ALA A 46 -1.59 -9.42 18.24
CA ALA A 46 -1.08 -10.28 17.17
C ALA A 46 -0.71 -9.47 15.91
N SER A 47 0.22 -9.98 15.11
CA SER A 47 0.68 -9.32 13.88
C SER A 47 0.62 -10.27 12.67
N PRO A 48 -0.57 -10.76 12.28
CA PRO A 48 -0.72 -11.58 11.09
C PRO A 48 -0.17 -10.84 9.86
N THR A 49 0.43 -11.62 8.98
CA THR A 49 1.11 -11.12 7.79
C THR A 49 0.57 -11.87 6.57
N PHE A 50 0.18 -11.10 5.56
CA PHE A 50 -0.16 -11.59 4.23
C PHE A 50 0.94 -11.19 3.25
N GLY A 51 1.37 -12.12 2.39
CA GLY A 51 2.37 -11.88 1.37
C GLY A 51 2.01 -12.58 0.06
N TRP A 52 2.11 -11.88 -1.07
CA TRP A 52 1.84 -12.46 -2.39
C TRP A 52 2.89 -12.05 -3.43
N ASP A 53 3.31 -13.03 -4.22
CA ASP A 53 4.17 -12.88 -5.39
C ASP A 53 3.28 -12.96 -6.64
N VAL A 54 3.00 -11.80 -7.25
CA VAL A 54 2.02 -11.69 -8.35
C VAL A 54 2.52 -12.42 -9.61
N PRO A 55 3.77 -12.21 -10.10
CA PRO A 55 4.27 -12.95 -11.26
C PRO A 55 4.32 -14.46 -11.05
N ALA A 56 4.70 -14.91 -9.85
CA ALA A 56 4.78 -16.35 -9.55
C ALA A 56 3.43 -16.97 -9.16
N ASN A 57 2.38 -16.15 -9.02
CA ASN A 57 1.04 -16.52 -8.60
C ASN A 57 1.00 -17.43 -7.36
N LYS A 58 1.74 -17.04 -6.32
CA LYS A 58 1.84 -17.82 -5.07
C LYS A 58 2.13 -16.93 -3.87
N GLU A 59 2.01 -17.52 -2.69
CA GLU A 59 2.36 -16.85 -1.44
C GLU A 59 3.85 -16.41 -1.45
N TRP A 60 4.09 -15.17 -1.04
CA TRP A 60 5.45 -14.63 -0.90
C TRP A 60 5.99 -15.02 0.48
N ALA A 61 6.79 -16.09 0.50
CA ALA A 61 7.59 -16.50 1.66
C ALA A 61 8.45 -15.36 2.22
#